data_AF-A0A2D5GW44-F1
#
_entry.id   AF-A0A2D5GW44-F1
#
_cell.length_a   1.000
_cell.length_b   1.000
_cell.length_c   1.000
_cell.angle_alpha   90.00
_cell.angle_beta   90.00
_cell.angle_gamma   90.00
#
_symmetry.space_group_name_H-M   'P 1'
#
loop_
_entity.id
_entity.type
_entity.pdbx_description
1 polymer ?
#
loop_
_entity_poly.entity_id
_entity_poly.type
_entity_poly.pdbx_seq_one_letter_code
_entity_poly.pdbx_strand_id
1 'polypeptide(L)'
;MTNWIPLGNAYEISPGTRKAYTVQGTEIAVFHVAEGDQPGTFYAIDNSCPHQGASLIEGEGCGTEVTCPLHDWNFDVATGECHDFPDFSLTRFELKVETGVLMVNGDAFGEPGPPENLFLVRYGAMGWVDHFSAEPEDDYPHRTAVLIETSRGEEVGEILSAAGQMEKPPTAAGTIIREFTPADQSTLSSQEDVTARVFQECQTLIQERGMPTEIIDCEQLFDQQTVVLYYLGSRMPALEILAQELNANYAWRIVFHPVDEAPAASGCSSGGCGCDDK
;
A
#
# COMPACT_ATOMS: atom_id res chain seq x y z
N MET A 1 -1.49 31.24 -4.37
CA MET A 1 -0.79 31.60 -3.12
C MET A 1 -0.31 30.28 -2.57
N THR A 2 0.98 30.13 -2.27
CA THR A 2 1.52 28.86 -1.76
C THR A 2 0.82 28.48 -0.48
N ASN A 3 0.19 27.30 -0.46
CA ASN A 3 -0.43 26.75 0.74
C ASN A 3 0.68 26.26 1.67
N TRP A 4 0.59 26.51 2.99
CA TRP A 4 1.57 26.04 3.96
C TRP A 4 0.85 25.31 5.08
N ILE A 5 1.19 24.04 5.28
CA ILE A 5 0.55 23.17 6.26
C ILE A 5 1.45 23.07 7.51
N PRO A 6 0.94 23.38 8.72
CA PRO A 6 1.71 23.26 9.95
C PRO A 6 1.91 21.80 10.34
N LEU A 7 3.16 21.41 10.59
CA LEU A 7 3.53 20.07 11.08
C LEU A 7 3.62 20.03 12.62
N GLY A 8 3.96 21.16 13.25
CA GLY A 8 4.08 21.26 14.70
C GLY A 8 5.27 22.11 15.13
N ASN A 9 5.66 21.98 16.39
CA ASN A 9 6.79 22.73 16.94
C ASN A 9 8.12 22.20 16.39
N ALA A 10 8.91 23.05 15.75
CA ALA A 10 10.20 22.67 15.15
C ALA A 10 11.20 22.12 16.18
N TYR A 11 11.09 22.52 17.45
CA TYR A 11 11.96 22.06 18.54
C TYR A 11 11.66 20.62 19.00
N GLU A 12 10.60 19.97 18.49
CA GLU A 12 10.33 18.56 18.76
C GLU A 12 11.29 17.61 18.03
N ILE A 13 11.95 18.10 16.97
CA ILE A 13 12.97 17.36 16.25
C ILE A 13 14.31 17.97 16.62
N SER A 14 15.08 17.27 17.45
CA SER A 14 16.41 17.73 17.84
C SER A 14 17.39 17.61 16.66
N PRO A 15 18.45 18.44 16.59
CA PRO A 15 19.50 18.26 15.57
C PRO A 15 20.07 16.84 15.59
N GLY A 16 20.26 16.25 14.40
CA GLY A 16 20.68 14.85 14.22
C GLY A 16 19.56 13.82 14.38
N THR A 17 18.31 14.23 14.57
CA THR A 17 17.16 13.33 14.70
C THR A 17 16.16 13.55 13.55
N ARG A 18 15.15 12.68 13.49
CA ARG A 18 14.13 12.66 12.45
C ARG A 18 12.77 12.31 13.03
N LYS A 19 11.69 12.72 12.36
CA LYS A 19 10.30 12.46 12.76
C LYS A 19 9.40 12.33 11.54
N ALA A 20 8.47 11.38 11.59
CA ALA A 20 7.46 11.19 10.55
C ALA A 20 6.22 12.05 10.86
N TYR A 21 5.57 12.50 9.80
CA TYR A 21 4.29 13.20 9.84
C TYR A 21 3.37 12.66 8.75
N THR A 22 2.08 12.65 8.99
CA THR A 22 1.08 12.32 7.96
C THR A 22 0.41 13.60 7.49
N VAL A 23 0.49 13.90 6.20
CA VAL A 23 -0.13 15.06 5.56
C VAL A 23 -1.01 14.54 4.43
N GLN A 24 -2.34 14.67 4.60
CA GLN A 24 -3.34 14.27 3.58
C GLN A 24 -3.14 12.85 3.03
N GLY A 25 -2.85 11.89 3.91
CA GLY A 25 -2.64 10.48 3.53
C GLY A 25 -1.20 10.13 3.12
N THR A 26 -0.37 11.12 2.80
CA THR A 26 1.06 10.91 2.53
C THR A 26 1.86 10.96 3.82
N GLU A 27 2.68 9.94 4.06
CA GLU A 27 3.66 9.96 5.15
C GLU A 27 4.95 10.63 4.69
N ILE A 28 5.35 11.69 5.39
CA ILE A 28 6.58 12.43 5.12
C ILE A 28 7.57 12.21 6.26
N ALA A 29 8.83 11.95 5.92
CA ALA A 29 9.92 11.84 6.88
C ALA A 29 10.71 13.16 6.91
N VAL A 30 10.74 13.81 8.08
CA VAL A 30 11.49 15.04 8.31
C VAL A 30 12.79 14.73 9.03
N PHE A 31 13.91 15.14 8.45
CA PHE A 31 15.26 15.01 8.99
C PHE A 31 15.76 16.38 9.44
N HIS A 32 16.25 16.50 10.67
CA HIS A 32 16.93 17.69 11.15
C HIS A 32 18.44 17.44 11.12
N VAL A 33 19.09 17.87 10.05
CA VAL A 33 20.50 17.59 9.80
C VAL A 33 21.35 18.67 10.46
N ALA A 34 22.15 18.28 11.45
CA ALA A 34 23.04 19.19 12.15
C ALA A 34 24.23 19.63 11.28
N GLU A 35 24.63 20.90 11.38
CA GLU A 35 25.83 21.44 10.72
C GLU A 35 26.83 21.93 11.77
N GLY A 36 27.74 21.05 12.20
CA GLY A 36 28.67 21.34 13.28
C GLY A 36 27.95 21.67 14.60
N ASP A 37 28.24 22.83 15.18
CA ASP A 37 27.59 23.31 16.42
C ASP A 37 26.29 24.10 16.17
N GLN A 38 25.83 24.21 14.91
CA GLN A 38 24.56 24.86 14.56
C GLN A 38 23.44 23.82 14.44
N PRO A 39 22.17 24.21 14.72
CA PRO A 39 21.02 23.31 14.61
C PRO A 39 20.90 22.69 13.21
N GLY A 40 21.37 23.40 12.18
CA GLY A 40 21.46 22.92 10.81
C GLY A 40 20.14 23.04 10.03
N THR A 41 19.91 22.17 9.06
CA THR A 41 18.84 22.32 8.06
C THR A 41 17.82 21.19 8.15
N PHE A 42 16.53 21.52 7.97
CA PHE A 42 15.47 20.53 7.85
C PHE A 42 15.30 20.07 6.41
N TYR A 43 15.15 18.77 6.20
CA TYR A 43 14.79 18.16 4.92
C TYR A 43 13.57 17.26 5.10
N ALA A 44 12.67 17.27 4.12
CA ALA A 44 11.53 16.36 4.07
C ALA A 44 11.53 15.56 2.77
N ILE A 45 11.23 14.27 2.90
CA ILE A 45 11.06 13.33 1.80
C ILE A 45 9.74 12.56 1.98
N ASP A 46 9.27 11.93 0.90
CA ASP A 46 8.29 10.84 1.03
C ASP A 46 8.94 9.73 1.85
N ASN A 47 8.25 9.24 2.88
CA ASN A 47 8.78 8.20 3.73
C ASN A 47 8.85 6.83 3.02
N SER A 48 8.17 6.69 1.89
CA SER A 48 8.13 5.48 1.09
C SER A 48 9.33 5.40 0.14
N CYS A 49 10.13 4.34 0.27
CA CYS A 49 11.24 4.08 -0.65
C CYS A 49 10.72 3.93 -2.10
N PRO A 50 11.26 4.67 -3.09
CA PRO A 50 10.75 4.64 -4.47
C PRO A 50 10.94 3.30 -5.18
N HIS A 51 11.67 2.36 -4.58
CA HIS A 51 11.83 1.00 -5.11
C HIS A 51 10.62 0.10 -4.78
N GLN A 52 10.34 -0.14 -3.49
CA GLN A 52 9.31 -1.07 -3.03
C GLN A 52 8.60 -0.60 -1.73
N GLY A 53 8.66 0.70 -1.45
CA GLY A 53 7.86 1.35 -0.41
C GLY A 53 8.30 1.11 1.03
N ALA A 54 9.50 0.58 1.29
CA ALA A 54 10.01 0.48 2.66
C ALA A 54 10.10 1.86 3.35
N SER A 55 9.86 1.88 4.67
CA SER A 55 9.90 3.10 5.49
C SER A 55 11.32 3.64 5.63
N LEU A 56 11.63 4.74 4.96
CA LEU A 56 12.98 5.32 4.95
C LEU A 56 13.37 5.93 6.30
N ILE A 57 12.41 6.38 7.10
CA ILE A 57 12.67 6.88 8.45
C ILE A 57 13.13 5.79 9.43
N GLU A 58 12.99 4.51 9.07
CA GLU A 58 13.55 3.40 9.83
C GLU A 58 14.98 3.07 9.39
N GLY A 59 15.40 3.54 8.21
CA GLY A 59 16.71 3.28 7.61
C GLY A 59 17.88 3.91 8.37
N GLU A 60 19.07 3.32 8.34
CA GLU A 60 20.24 3.90 9.03
C GLU A 60 20.91 5.00 8.19
N GLY A 61 21.58 5.95 8.85
CA GLY A 61 22.28 7.02 8.13
C GLY A 61 22.71 8.16 9.05
N CYS A 62 23.58 9.03 8.54
CA CYS A 62 24.04 10.22 9.25
C CYS A 62 24.11 11.43 8.31
N GLY A 63 23.95 12.62 8.87
CA GLY A 63 23.90 13.83 8.06
C GLY A 63 22.70 13.79 7.10
N THR A 64 22.96 13.93 5.80
CA THR A 64 21.95 13.87 4.74
C THR A 64 21.70 12.47 4.21
N GLU A 65 22.45 11.46 4.65
CA GLU A 65 22.31 10.10 4.12
C GLU A 65 21.23 9.31 4.86
N VAL A 66 20.48 8.50 4.11
CA VAL A 66 19.59 7.47 4.63
C VAL A 66 19.67 6.22 3.77
N THR A 67 19.81 5.07 4.42
CA THR A 67 19.92 3.75 3.79
C THR A 67 18.61 3.01 3.97
N CYS A 68 17.97 2.62 2.86
CA CYS A 68 16.71 1.87 2.90
C CYS A 68 16.89 0.54 3.66
N PRO A 69 16.06 0.25 4.68
CA PRO A 69 16.26 -0.93 5.54
C PRO A 69 15.96 -2.26 4.85
N LEU A 70 15.35 -2.24 3.67
CA LEU A 70 14.94 -3.46 2.96
C LEU A 70 15.98 -3.93 1.92
N HIS A 71 16.63 -3.00 1.23
CA HIS A 71 17.51 -3.30 0.09
C HIS A 71 18.85 -2.56 0.13
N ASP A 72 19.13 -1.84 1.22
CA ASP A 72 20.38 -1.11 1.48
C ASP A 72 20.72 -0.01 0.46
N TRP A 73 19.74 0.49 -0.31
CA TRP A 73 19.96 1.62 -1.21
C TRP A 73 20.16 2.90 -0.41
N ASN A 74 21.21 3.65 -0.74
CA ASN A 74 21.57 4.88 -0.06
C ASN A 74 21.04 6.10 -0.82
N PHE A 75 20.39 7.00 -0.09
CA PHE A 75 19.81 8.22 -0.61
C PHE A 75 20.32 9.44 0.15
N ASP A 76 20.51 10.54 -0.56
CA ASP A 76 20.73 11.84 0.05
C ASP A 76 19.41 12.60 0.17
N VAL A 77 18.96 12.91 1.39
CA VAL A 77 17.67 13.60 1.64
C VAL A 77 17.69 15.09 1.26
N ALA A 78 18.88 15.67 1.12
CA ALA A 78 19.09 17.07 0.76
C ALA A 78 19.13 17.31 -0.75
N THR A 79 19.43 16.29 -1.57
CA THR A 79 19.35 16.34 -3.03
C THR A 79 18.17 15.54 -3.56
N GLY A 80 17.86 14.41 -2.92
CA GLY A 80 16.90 13.39 -3.34
C GLY A 80 17.53 12.28 -4.18
N GLU A 81 18.83 12.34 -4.43
CA GLU A 81 19.53 11.37 -5.28
C GLU A 81 19.66 10.01 -4.58
N CYS A 82 19.47 8.94 -5.35
CA CYS A 82 19.86 7.58 -4.96
C CYS A 82 21.27 7.32 -5.48
N HIS A 83 22.22 7.05 -4.59
CA HIS A 83 23.62 6.85 -4.94
C HIS A 83 23.88 5.53 -5.67
N ASP A 84 23.04 4.52 -5.43
CA ASP A 84 23.15 3.21 -6.08
C ASP A 84 22.46 3.19 -7.46
N PHE A 85 21.30 3.85 -7.57
CA PHE A 85 20.47 3.85 -8.78
C PHE A 85 19.85 5.24 -9.04
N PRO A 86 20.52 6.13 -9.79
CA PRO A 86 20.10 7.52 -10.01
C PRO A 86 18.68 7.70 -10.55
N ASP A 87 18.14 6.70 -11.26
CA ASP A 87 16.77 6.71 -11.80
C ASP A 87 15.68 6.64 -10.72
N PHE A 88 16.02 6.27 -9.47
CA PHE A 88 15.09 6.13 -8.35
C PHE A 88 15.27 7.25 -7.33
N SER A 89 15.09 8.50 -7.75
CA SER A 89 15.20 9.67 -6.87
C SER A 89 14.02 9.77 -5.89
N LEU A 90 14.28 10.32 -4.71
CA LEU A 90 13.27 10.61 -3.69
C LEU A 90 12.39 11.80 -4.09
N THR A 91 11.10 11.70 -3.78
CA THR A 91 10.20 12.86 -3.74
C THR A 91 10.56 13.70 -2.51
N ARG A 92 10.77 15.00 -2.71
CA ARG A 92 11.15 15.95 -1.65
C ARG A 92 10.09 17.00 -1.42
N PHE A 93 9.92 17.40 -0.17
CA PHE A 93 8.98 18.43 0.23
C PHE A 93 9.70 19.67 0.75
N GLU A 94 9.22 20.84 0.31
CA GLU A 94 9.76 22.12 0.77
C GLU A 94 9.27 22.40 2.19
N LEU A 95 10.20 22.77 3.07
CA LEU A 95 9.93 23.12 4.46
C LEU A 95 10.30 24.57 4.73
N LYS A 96 9.60 25.17 5.69
CA LYS A 96 10.03 26.41 6.33
C LYS A 96 9.74 26.39 7.83
N VAL A 97 10.47 27.18 8.59
CA VAL A 97 10.16 27.45 10.00
C VAL A 97 9.66 28.88 10.12
N GLU A 98 8.45 29.04 10.66
CA GLU A 98 7.84 30.35 10.88
C GLU A 98 7.43 30.48 12.34
N THR A 99 8.07 31.40 13.07
CA THR A 99 7.80 31.65 14.50
C THR A 99 7.89 30.37 15.37
N GLY A 100 8.84 29.47 15.03
CA GLY A 100 9.07 28.20 15.74
C GLY A 100 8.16 27.04 15.32
N VAL A 101 7.24 27.26 14.38
CA VAL A 101 6.41 26.19 13.79
C VAL A 101 7.06 25.70 12.50
N LEU A 102 7.26 24.39 12.39
CA LEU A 102 7.68 23.75 11.16
C LEU A 102 6.47 23.62 10.22
N MET A 103 6.62 24.08 8.98
CA MET A 103 5.59 24.10 7.96
C MET A 103 6.10 23.38 6.71
N VAL A 104 5.21 22.68 6.00
CA VAL A 104 5.48 22.06 4.69
C VAL A 104 4.68 22.75 3.59
N ASN A 105 5.24 22.84 2.39
CA ASN A 105 4.57 23.40 1.22
C ASN A 105 3.41 22.49 0.81
N GLY A 106 2.19 23.00 1.00
CA GLY A 106 0.92 22.34 0.74
C GLY A 106 0.66 22.08 -0.74
N ASP A 107 1.28 22.83 -1.66
CA ASP A 107 1.09 22.67 -3.10
C ASP A 107 1.68 21.34 -3.62
N ALA A 108 2.56 20.71 -2.83
CA ALA A 108 3.13 19.39 -3.12
C ALA A 108 2.18 18.23 -2.80
N PHE A 109 1.09 18.51 -2.08
CA PHE A 109 0.04 17.55 -1.77
C PHE A 109 -1.17 17.90 -2.65
N GLY A 110 -1.90 16.90 -3.13
CA GLY A 110 -3.17 17.16 -3.81
C GLY A 110 -4.08 18.00 -2.93
N GLU A 111 -5.02 18.76 -3.48
CA GLU A 111 -6.06 19.36 -2.64
C GLU A 111 -6.67 18.23 -1.77
N PRO A 112 -6.91 18.45 -0.46
CA PRO A 112 -7.59 17.44 0.33
C PRO A 112 -8.90 17.20 -0.40
N GLY A 113 -9.04 16.00 -0.96
CA GLY A 113 -10.27 15.62 -1.63
C GLY A 113 -11.44 15.87 -0.69
N PRO A 114 -12.67 16.08 -1.21
CA PRO A 114 -13.85 16.03 -0.36
C PRO A 114 -13.75 14.80 0.56
N PRO A 115 -14.23 14.88 1.82
CA PRO A 115 -14.14 13.76 2.75
C PRO A 115 -14.57 12.49 2.02
N GLU A 116 -13.65 11.53 1.93
CA GLU A 116 -13.86 10.34 1.12
C GLU A 116 -15.18 9.72 1.57
N ASN A 117 -16.08 9.53 0.61
CA ASN A 117 -17.32 8.81 0.86
C ASN A 117 -16.92 7.34 1.01
N LEU A 118 -16.62 6.95 2.25
CA LEU A 118 -16.05 5.65 2.56
C LEU A 118 -17.16 4.63 2.80
N PHE A 119 -16.95 3.43 2.32
CA PHE A 119 -17.79 2.28 2.58
C PHE A 119 -16.97 1.14 3.14
N LEU A 120 -17.49 0.45 4.14
CA LEU A 120 -16.95 -0.83 4.58
C LEU A 120 -17.41 -1.90 3.60
N VAL A 121 -16.48 -2.56 2.92
CA VAL A 121 -16.76 -3.52 1.85
C VAL A 121 -16.14 -4.86 2.20
N ARG A 122 -16.92 -5.93 2.05
CA ARG A 122 -16.40 -7.30 2.05
C ARG A 122 -16.03 -7.70 0.64
N TYR A 123 -14.83 -8.23 0.40
CA TYR A 123 -14.34 -8.55 -0.94
C TYR A 123 -13.43 -9.78 -0.99
N GLY A 124 -13.21 -10.29 -2.19
CA GLY A 124 -12.43 -11.50 -2.46
C GLY A 124 -13.08 -12.78 -1.92
N ALA A 125 -12.60 -13.93 -2.39
CA ALA A 125 -13.06 -15.25 -1.99
C ALA A 125 -12.84 -15.53 -0.49
N MET A 126 -11.79 -14.96 0.10
CA MET A 126 -11.50 -15.08 1.53
C MET A 126 -12.41 -14.20 2.41
N GLY A 127 -13.20 -13.30 1.82
CA GLY A 127 -14.11 -12.42 2.56
C GLY A 127 -13.39 -11.36 3.38
N TRP A 128 -12.33 -10.77 2.83
CA TRP A 128 -11.62 -9.63 3.41
C TRP A 128 -12.58 -8.46 3.63
N VAL A 129 -12.31 -7.62 4.63
CA VAL A 129 -13.14 -6.46 4.94
C VAL A 129 -12.25 -5.24 5.11
N ASP A 130 -12.49 -4.20 4.33
CA ASP A 130 -11.77 -2.93 4.43
C ASP A 130 -12.62 -1.74 3.96
N HIS A 131 -12.07 -0.54 4.04
CA HIS A 131 -12.71 0.71 3.63
C HIS A 131 -12.36 1.03 2.19
N PHE A 132 -13.36 1.42 1.40
CA PHE A 132 -13.19 1.83 0.01
C PHE A 132 -13.82 3.19 -0.20
N SER A 133 -13.14 4.06 -0.95
CA SER A 133 -13.66 5.38 -1.30
C SER A 133 -14.58 5.30 -2.50
N ALA A 134 -15.60 6.14 -2.53
CA ALA A 134 -16.52 6.32 -3.64
C ALA A 134 -16.69 7.81 -3.95
N GLU A 135 -17.39 8.11 -5.04
CA GLU A 135 -17.76 9.50 -5.34
C GLU A 135 -18.64 10.08 -4.22
N PRO A 136 -18.53 11.38 -3.89
CA PRO A 136 -19.28 11.99 -2.79
C PRO A 136 -20.81 11.86 -2.86
N GLU A 137 -21.34 11.62 -4.06
CA GLU A 137 -22.76 11.50 -4.37
C GLU A 137 -23.26 10.05 -4.42
N ASP A 138 -22.35 9.07 -4.37
CA ASP A 138 -22.71 7.66 -4.34
C ASP A 138 -23.34 7.29 -2.99
N ASP A 139 -24.40 6.49 -3.03
CA ASP A 139 -25.01 5.89 -1.85
C ASP A 139 -25.33 4.44 -2.16
N TYR A 140 -24.54 3.53 -1.59
CA TYR A 140 -24.72 2.11 -1.77
C TYR A 140 -25.40 1.51 -0.52
N PRO A 141 -26.62 0.96 -0.66
CA PRO A 141 -27.26 0.25 0.44
C PRO A 141 -26.44 -0.95 0.95
N HIS A 142 -26.70 -1.34 2.19
CA HIS A 142 -26.17 -2.59 2.74
C HIS A 142 -26.54 -3.79 1.84
N ARG A 143 -25.54 -4.65 1.59
CA ARG A 143 -25.57 -5.81 0.68
C ARG A 143 -25.66 -5.48 -0.81
N THR A 144 -25.44 -4.24 -1.20
CA THR A 144 -25.22 -3.93 -2.62
C THR A 144 -23.91 -4.58 -3.07
N ALA A 145 -23.98 -5.31 -4.19
CA ALA A 145 -22.79 -5.83 -4.85
C ALA A 145 -22.17 -4.70 -5.68
N VAL A 146 -20.86 -4.52 -5.59
CA VAL A 146 -20.11 -3.45 -6.24
C VAL A 146 -18.86 -4.01 -6.92
N LEU A 147 -18.39 -3.34 -7.97
CA LEU A 147 -17.03 -3.51 -8.47
C LEU A 147 -16.12 -2.53 -7.77
N ILE A 148 -14.97 -3.03 -7.32
CA ILE A 148 -13.96 -2.25 -6.60
C ILE A 148 -12.61 -2.40 -7.30
N GLU A 149 -11.76 -1.39 -7.20
CA GLU A 149 -10.36 -1.44 -7.60
C GLU A 149 -9.50 -1.64 -6.33
N THR A 150 -8.68 -2.69 -6.31
CA THR A 150 -7.72 -2.97 -5.24
C THR A 150 -6.28 -2.90 -5.77
N SER A 151 -5.28 -3.05 -4.90
CA SER A 151 -3.89 -3.20 -5.34
C SER A 151 -3.63 -4.47 -6.18
N ARG A 152 -4.57 -5.43 -6.16
CA ARG A 152 -4.45 -6.72 -6.87
C ARG A 152 -5.10 -6.68 -8.26
N GLY A 153 -6.09 -5.80 -8.44
CA GLY A 153 -6.88 -5.66 -9.67
C GLY A 153 -8.32 -5.26 -9.38
N GLU A 154 -9.21 -5.40 -10.37
CA GLU A 154 -10.65 -5.22 -10.16
C GLU A 154 -11.27 -6.44 -9.48
N GLU A 155 -12.12 -6.21 -8.49
CA GLU A 155 -12.74 -7.27 -7.69
C GLU A 155 -14.23 -7.01 -7.47
N VAL A 156 -14.94 -8.06 -7.06
CA VAL A 156 -16.34 -7.94 -6.64
C VAL A 156 -16.38 -7.80 -5.12
N GLY A 157 -17.05 -6.75 -4.66
CA GLY A 157 -17.29 -6.46 -3.25
C GLY A 157 -18.78 -6.48 -2.90
N GLU A 158 -19.07 -6.60 -1.61
CA GLU A 158 -20.39 -6.43 -1.01
C GLU A 158 -20.32 -5.35 0.07
N ILE A 159 -21.21 -4.35 -0.02
CA ILE A 159 -21.28 -3.26 0.94
C ILE A 159 -21.80 -3.76 2.29
N LEU A 160 -21.03 -3.51 3.36
CA LEU A 160 -21.42 -3.80 4.74
C LEU A 160 -22.00 -2.58 5.45
N SER A 161 -21.44 -1.39 5.21
CA SER A 161 -21.93 -0.14 5.79
C SER A 161 -21.35 1.04 5.05
N ALA A 162 -22.09 2.15 4.97
CA ALA A 162 -21.44 3.45 4.80
C ALA A 162 -20.59 3.73 6.05
N ALA A 163 -19.37 4.22 5.85
CA ALA A 163 -18.60 4.77 6.95
C ALA A 163 -19.28 6.08 7.36
N GLY A 164 -19.83 6.11 8.57
CA GLY A 164 -20.35 7.36 9.13
C GLY A 164 -19.24 8.40 9.26
N GLN A 165 -19.59 9.64 9.63
CA GLN A 165 -18.60 10.66 9.95
C GLN A 165 -17.68 10.18 11.07
N MET A 166 -16.47 9.75 10.72
CA MET A 166 -15.42 9.37 11.65
C MET A 166 -14.54 10.59 11.95
N GLU A 167 -14.18 10.80 13.22
CA GLU A 167 -13.27 11.90 13.62
C GLU A 167 -11.89 11.77 12.95
N LYS A 168 -11.49 10.54 12.61
CA LYS A 168 -10.32 10.21 11.79
C LYS A 168 -10.71 9.09 10.82
N PRO A 169 -10.98 9.39 9.54
CA PRO A 169 -11.29 8.36 8.56
C PRO A 169 -10.05 7.46 8.33
N PRO A 170 -10.25 6.14 8.20
CA PRO A 170 -9.18 5.22 7.79
C PRO A 170 -8.77 5.51 6.35
N THR A 171 -7.55 5.13 5.99
CA THR A 171 -7.09 5.14 4.59
C THR A 171 -7.89 4.12 3.80
N ALA A 172 -8.44 4.51 2.65
CA ALA A 172 -9.11 3.58 1.76
C ALA A 172 -8.12 2.53 1.23
N ALA A 173 -8.54 1.27 1.22
CA ALA A 173 -7.82 0.15 0.62
C ALA A 173 -7.98 0.09 -0.90
N GLY A 174 -8.79 0.97 -1.47
CA GLY A 174 -9.13 1.07 -2.89
C GLY A 174 -10.35 1.94 -3.14
N THR A 175 -10.88 1.89 -4.35
CA THR A 175 -12.04 2.67 -4.78
C THR A 175 -13.22 1.78 -5.17
N ILE A 176 -14.45 2.24 -4.97
CA ILE A 176 -15.64 1.66 -5.57
C ILE A 176 -15.79 2.25 -6.98
N ILE A 177 -15.82 1.38 -7.98
CA ILE A 177 -15.92 1.78 -9.39
C ILE A 177 -17.39 2.06 -9.75
N ARG A 178 -18.28 1.12 -9.40
CA ARG A 178 -19.74 1.18 -9.67
C ARG A 178 -20.48 -0.01 -9.04
N GLU A 179 -21.81 0.03 -9.05
CA GLU A 179 -22.63 -1.16 -8.77
C GLU A 179 -22.32 -2.33 -9.73
N PHE A 180 -22.33 -3.53 -9.17
CA PHE A 180 -22.21 -4.78 -9.90
C PHE A 180 -23.53 -5.09 -10.62
N THR A 181 -23.46 -5.37 -11.92
CA THR A 181 -24.64 -5.54 -12.76
C THR A 181 -24.88 -7.00 -13.16
N PRO A 182 -26.09 -7.36 -13.63
CA PRO A 182 -26.33 -8.69 -14.18
C PRO A 182 -25.46 -9.06 -15.39
N ALA A 183 -24.94 -8.08 -16.13
CA ALA A 183 -23.99 -8.33 -17.22
C ALA A 183 -22.64 -8.83 -16.66
N ASP A 184 -22.18 -8.24 -15.55
CA ASP A 184 -20.95 -8.65 -14.87
C ASP A 184 -21.06 -10.08 -14.29
N GLN A 185 -22.24 -10.47 -13.82
CA GLN A 185 -22.50 -11.84 -13.33
C GLN A 185 -22.22 -12.90 -14.40
N SER A 186 -22.49 -12.59 -15.68
CA SER A 186 -22.23 -13.53 -16.77
C SER A 186 -20.73 -13.74 -16.99
N THR A 187 -19.91 -12.72 -16.73
CA THR A 187 -18.44 -12.82 -16.78
C THR A 187 -17.93 -13.81 -15.73
N LEU A 188 -18.42 -13.72 -14.48
CA LEU A 188 -18.01 -14.62 -13.39
C LEU A 188 -18.31 -16.09 -13.69
N SER A 189 -19.45 -16.38 -14.32
CA SER A 189 -19.83 -17.76 -14.65
C SER A 189 -18.86 -18.46 -15.61
N SER A 190 -18.08 -17.69 -16.38
CA SER A 190 -17.04 -18.23 -17.28
C SER A 190 -15.68 -18.45 -16.60
N GLN A 191 -15.50 -17.98 -15.36
CA GLN A 191 -14.23 -18.05 -14.63
C GLN A 191 -14.05 -19.37 -13.85
N GLU A 192 -15.13 -20.09 -13.55
CA GLU A 192 -15.08 -21.32 -12.73
C GLU A 192 -14.18 -22.42 -13.32
N ASP A 193 -14.13 -22.53 -14.65
CA ASP A 193 -13.25 -23.51 -15.34
C ASP A 193 -11.76 -23.16 -15.18
N VAL A 194 -11.44 -21.88 -15.05
CA VAL A 194 -10.07 -21.38 -14.92
C VAL A 194 -9.53 -21.67 -13.54
N THR A 195 -10.26 -21.26 -12.50
CA THR A 195 -9.81 -21.40 -11.11
C THR A 195 -9.62 -22.86 -10.73
N ALA A 196 -10.57 -23.73 -11.12
CA ALA A 196 -10.49 -25.16 -10.88
C ALA A 196 -9.24 -25.80 -11.53
N ARG A 197 -8.93 -25.41 -12.77
CA ARG A 197 -7.76 -25.93 -13.48
C ARG A 197 -6.45 -25.48 -12.83
N VAL A 198 -6.30 -24.19 -12.56
CA VAL A 198 -5.08 -23.62 -11.95
C VAL A 198 -4.86 -24.20 -10.55
N PHE A 199 -5.93 -24.33 -9.76
CA PHE A 199 -5.87 -24.92 -8.43
C PHE A 199 -5.36 -26.36 -8.46
N GLN A 200 -5.93 -27.21 -9.33
CA GLN A 200 -5.54 -28.61 -9.45
C GLN A 200 -4.10 -28.79 -9.95
N GLU A 201 -3.66 -27.98 -10.93
CA GLU A 201 -2.28 -28.02 -11.41
C GLU A 201 -1.30 -27.60 -10.31
N CYS A 202 -1.60 -26.51 -9.60
CA CYS A 202 -0.74 -26.04 -8.52
C CYS A 202 -0.63 -27.05 -7.37
N GLN A 203 -1.76 -27.64 -6.94
CA GLN A 203 -1.76 -28.69 -5.92
C GLN A 203 -0.91 -29.89 -6.33
N THR A 204 -1.00 -30.31 -7.61
CA THR A 204 -0.18 -31.41 -8.14
C THR A 204 1.31 -31.08 -8.06
N LEU A 205 1.72 -29.89 -8.50
CA LEU A 205 3.13 -29.47 -8.49
C LEU A 205 3.68 -29.36 -7.06
N ILE A 206 2.90 -28.86 -6.11
CA ILE A 206 3.27 -28.78 -4.69
C ILE A 206 3.50 -30.18 -4.12
N GLN A 207 2.61 -31.13 -4.43
CA GLN A 207 2.70 -32.51 -3.95
C GLN A 207 3.91 -33.24 -4.56
N GLU A 208 4.12 -33.13 -5.88
CA GLU A 208 5.25 -33.76 -6.59
C GLU A 208 6.60 -33.25 -6.08
N ARG A 209 6.66 -31.99 -5.66
CA ARG A 209 7.88 -31.34 -5.12
C ARG A 209 8.05 -31.55 -3.62
N GLY A 210 7.07 -32.13 -2.93
CA GLY A 210 7.09 -32.30 -1.48
C GLY A 210 7.19 -30.97 -0.72
N MET A 211 6.56 -29.91 -1.24
CA MET A 211 6.60 -28.59 -0.63
C MET A 211 5.77 -28.59 0.67
N PRO A 212 6.25 -27.93 1.75
CA PRO A 212 5.59 -27.94 3.05
C PRO A 212 4.47 -26.90 3.14
N THR A 213 3.58 -26.84 2.14
CA THR A 213 2.44 -25.92 2.10
C THR A 213 1.28 -26.56 1.35
N GLU A 214 0.09 -25.97 1.50
CA GLU A 214 -1.14 -26.42 0.87
C GLU A 214 -1.88 -25.21 0.30
N ILE A 215 -2.43 -25.38 -0.90
CA ILE A 215 -3.34 -24.39 -1.48
C ILE A 215 -4.71 -24.58 -0.88
N ILE A 216 -5.20 -23.51 -0.26
CA ILE A 216 -6.49 -23.45 0.41
C ILE A 216 -7.59 -23.09 -0.59
N ASP A 217 -7.34 -22.11 -1.46
CA ASP A 217 -8.34 -21.65 -2.42
C ASP A 217 -7.69 -20.95 -3.63
N CYS A 218 -8.49 -20.69 -4.66
CA CYS A 218 -8.07 -20.01 -5.89
C CYS A 218 -9.18 -19.09 -6.39
N GLU A 219 -8.86 -17.82 -6.62
CA GLU A 219 -9.78 -16.87 -7.24
C GLU A 219 -9.17 -16.26 -8.49
N GLN A 220 -10.00 -15.97 -9.49
CA GLN A 220 -9.64 -15.10 -10.60
C GLN A 220 -10.26 -13.73 -10.32
N LEU A 221 -9.47 -12.67 -10.43
CA LEU A 221 -9.97 -11.32 -10.27
C LEU A 221 -10.91 -10.94 -11.42
N PHE A 222 -11.76 -9.94 -11.20
CA PHE A 222 -12.83 -9.57 -12.13
C PHE A 222 -12.28 -9.09 -13.48
N ASP A 223 -11.15 -8.39 -13.48
CA ASP A 223 -10.45 -7.92 -14.69
C ASP A 223 -9.90 -9.05 -15.58
N GLN A 224 -9.95 -10.31 -15.13
CA GLN A 224 -9.39 -11.49 -15.79
C GLN A 224 -7.89 -11.38 -16.09
N GLN A 225 -7.16 -10.52 -15.39
CA GLN A 225 -5.72 -10.37 -15.54
C GLN A 225 -4.96 -11.18 -14.50
N THR A 226 -5.54 -11.37 -13.31
CA THR A 226 -4.86 -11.98 -12.17
C THR A 226 -5.63 -13.19 -11.64
N VAL A 227 -4.88 -14.25 -11.30
CA VAL A 227 -5.36 -15.40 -10.53
C VAL A 227 -4.57 -15.45 -9.22
N VAL A 228 -5.28 -15.46 -8.09
CA VAL A 228 -4.70 -15.49 -6.75
C VAL A 228 -4.86 -16.89 -6.17
N LEU A 229 -3.75 -17.53 -5.83
CA LEU A 229 -3.70 -18.79 -5.11
C LEU A 229 -3.45 -18.53 -3.63
N TYR A 230 -4.41 -18.92 -2.80
CA TYR A 230 -4.32 -18.80 -1.36
C TYR A 230 -3.65 -20.02 -0.75
N TYR A 231 -2.69 -19.81 0.13
CA TYR A 231 -1.94 -20.90 0.76
C TYR A 231 -1.77 -20.70 2.26
N LEU A 232 -1.54 -21.81 2.96
CA LEU A 232 -1.27 -21.81 4.39
C LEU A 232 0.25 -21.77 4.66
N GLY A 233 0.65 -20.86 5.55
CA GLY A 233 2.04 -20.71 6.00
C GLY A 233 2.68 -19.40 5.54
N SER A 234 3.94 -19.21 5.92
CA SER A 234 4.70 -18.01 5.59
C SER A 234 5.19 -18.02 4.13
N ARG A 235 5.54 -16.84 3.62
CA ARG A 235 6.12 -16.67 2.28
C ARG A 235 7.36 -17.55 2.08
N MET A 236 7.42 -18.22 0.94
CA MET A 236 8.52 -19.12 0.58
C MET A 236 9.03 -18.83 -0.84
N PRO A 237 10.36 -18.74 -1.06
CA PRO A 237 10.93 -18.58 -2.40
C PRO A 237 10.49 -19.67 -3.40
N ALA A 238 10.19 -20.88 -2.90
CA ALA A 238 9.71 -21.98 -3.74
C ALA A 238 8.35 -21.68 -4.40
N LEU A 239 7.48 -20.89 -3.75
CA LEU A 239 6.20 -20.47 -4.33
C LEU A 239 6.39 -19.40 -5.40
N GLU A 240 7.40 -18.55 -5.29
CA GLU A 240 7.74 -17.57 -6.34
C GLU A 240 8.21 -18.26 -7.63
N ILE A 241 9.04 -19.29 -7.49
CA ILE A 241 9.48 -20.13 -8.63
C ILE A 241 8.28 -20.82 -9.27
N LEU A 242 7.38 -21.37 -8.44
CA LEU A 242 6.16 -22.00 -8.91
C LEU A 242 5.24 -21.00 -9.63
N ALA A 243 5.15 -19.77 -9.12
CA ALA A 243 4.41 -18.69 -9.77
C ALA A 243 4.98 -18.39 -11.15
N GLN A 244 6.30 -18.24 -11.29
CA GLN A 244 6.94 -17.97 -12.58
C GLN A 244 6.68 -19.07 -13.60
N GLU A 245 6.72 -20.33 -13.18
CA GLU A 245 6.43 -21.47 -14.04
C GLU A 245 4.98 -21.51 -14.51
N LEU A 246 4.03 -21.31 -13.58
CA LEU A 246 2.62 -21.23 -13.93
C LEU A 246 2.34 -20.04 -14.85
N ASN A 247 2.93 -18.87 -14.57
CA ASN A 247 2.84 -17.68 -15.42
C ASN A 247 3.37 -17.90 -16.85
N ALA A 248 4.27 -18.87 -17.08
CA ALA A 248 4.73 -19.21 -18.42
C ALA A 248 3.70 -20.02 -19.24
N ASN A 249 2.76 -20.69 -18.55
CA ASN A 249 1.76 -21.58 -19.17
C ASN A 249 0.38 -20.93 -19.31
N TYR A 250 0.16 -19.79 -18.65
CA TYR A 250 -1.12 -19.10 -18.61
C TYR A 250 -1.03 -17.69 -19.19
N ALA A 251 -2.14 -17.19 -19.75
CA ALA A 251 -2.23 -15.82 -20.23
C ALA A 251 -2.46 -14.80 -19.11
N TRP A 252 -2.71 -15.27 -17.89
CA TRP A 252 -3.01 -14.46 -16.70
C TRP A 252 -1.83 -14.47 -15.74
N ARG A 253 -1.72 -13.41 -14.95
CA ARG A 253 -0.76 -13.29 -13.87
C ARG A 253 -1.20 -14.15 -12.68
N ILE A 254 -0.43 -15.17 -12.34
CA ILE A 254 -0.62 -16.00 -11.16
C ILE A 254 0.22 -15.45 -10.01
N VAL A 255 -0.43 -15.23 -8.86
CA VAL A 255 0.19 -14.74 -7.62
C VAL A 255 -0.22 -15.63 -6.46
N PHE A 256 0.67 -15.75 -5.45
CA PHE A 256 0.38 -16.48 -4.22
C PHE A 256 0.15 -15.49 -3.08
N HIS A 257 -0.92 -15.70 -2.31
CA HIS A 257 -1.23 -14.89 -1.14
C HIS A 257 -1.39 -15.78 0.10
N PRO A 258 -0.68 -15.50 1.20
CA PRO A 258 -0.91 -16.22 2.44
C PRO A 258 -2.30 -15.85 3.01
N VAL A 259 -2.99 -16.82 3.60
CA VAL A 259 -4.37 -16.65 4.12
C VAL A 259 -4.48 -15.81 5.39
N ASP A 260 -3.37 -15.59 6.09
CA ASP A 260 -3.29 -14.85 7.36
C ASP A 260 -2.84 -13.39 7.20
N GLU A 261 -2.47 -12.98 5.98
CA GLU A 261 -2.19 -11.59 5.65
C GLU A 261 -3.36 -11.04 4.83
N ALA A 262 -3.89 -9.88 5.24
CA ALA A 262 -4.81 -9.14 4.38
C ALA A 262 -4.06 -8.58 3.15
N PRO A 263 -4.72 -8.43 1.99
CA PRO A 263 -4.13 -7.72 0.85
C PRO A 263 -3.67 -6.32 1.24
N ALA A 264 -2.56 -5.87 0.67
CA ALA A 264 -2.09 -4.50 0.89
C ALA A 264 -3.13 -3.50 0.37
N ALA A 265 -3.40 -2.44 1.14
CA ALA A 265 -4.19 -1.31 0.66
C ALA A 265 -3.52 -0.69 -0.58
N SER A 266 -4.29 -0.34 -1.62
CA SER A 266 -3.79 0.47 -2.75
C SER A 266 -3.47 1.89 -2.26
N GLY A 267 -2.31 2.04 -1.63
CA GLY A 267 -1.86 3.32 -1.08
C GLY A 267 -1.06 3.22 0.21
N CYS A 268 -0.83 2.03 0.77
CA CYS A 268 -0.03 1.91 1.99
C CYS A 268 1.09 0.89 1.81
N SER A 269 2.32 1.40 1.80
CA SER A 269 3.51 0.65 2.18
C SER A 269 3.21 -0.08 3.49
N SER A 270 3.41 -1.39 3.50
CA SER A 270 3.16 -2.29 4.62
C SER A 270 3.72 -1.74 5.95
N GLY A 271 2.86 -1.10 6.74
CA GLY A 271 3.10 -0.80 8.14
C GLY A 271 2.80 -2.05 8.96
N GLY A 272 3.85 -2.77 9.37
CA GLY A 272 3.73 -3.88 10.29
C GLY A 272 3.31 -3.39 11.68
N CYS A 273 2.05 -3.63 12.04
CA CYS A 273 1.65 -3.67 13.45
C CYS A 273 2.25 -4.92 14.09
N GLY A 274 3.26 -4.72 14.94
CA GLY A 274 3.76 -5.74 15.88
C GLY A 274 3.84 -5.13 17.27
N CYS A 275 2.80 -5.35 18.07
CA CYS A 275 2.72 -4.99 19.48
C CYS A 275 3.78 -5.75 20.30
N ASP A 276 4.23 -5.12 21.39
CA ASP A 276 5.22 -5.57 22.38
C ASP A 276 5.19 -7.05 22.80
N ASP A 277 6.36 -7.64 23.06
CA ASP A 277 6.72 -8.11 24.41
C ASP A 277 8.18 -8.64 24.50
N LYS A 278 8.95 -7.98 25.40
CA LYS A 278 10.25 -8.31 26.03
C LYS A 278 11.55 -7.72 25.50
#